data_AF-A0AA44AQJ4-F1
#
_entry.id   AF-A0AA44AQJ4-F1
#
_cell.length_a   1.000
_cell.length_b   1.000
_cell.length_c   1.000
_cell.angle_alpha   90.00
_cell.angle_beta   90.00
_cell.angle_gamma   90.00
#
_symmetry.space_group_name_H-M   'P 1'
#
loop_
_entity.id
_entity.type
_entity.pdbx_description
1 polymer ?
#
loop_
_entity_poly.entity_id
_entity_poly.type
_entity_poly.pdbx_seq_one_letter_code
_entity_poly.pdbx_strand_id
1 'polypeptide(L)'
;MKIITYNVNGLRAAVGKGLPEWLAQEQPDVLCLQETKLQPEQYPAEAFEALGYKAWLFSAQKKGYSGVAILSRREPDHVEYGMGIEKYDNEGRFIRADFGDLSVISVYHPSGTSGDERQAFKMEWLEDFQNYVVELQKSRPKLILCGDYNICHEPIDIHDPVRNATNSGFLPEEREWMTRFLDAGYIDTFRLLNPDKQEYTWWSYRFSARAKNKGWRIDYCMVSEPMKAQVEKAYILNEAVHSDHCPAVIEVS
;
A
#
# COMPACT_ATOMS: atom_id res chain seq x y z
N MET A 1 -1.87 11.15 -14.63
CA MET A 1 -2.50 9.95 -14.04
C MET A 1 -2.46 10.04 -12.52
N LYS A 2 -3.60 9.89 -11.84
CA LYS A 2 -3.73 9.90 -10.37
C LYS A 2 -3.87 8.47 -9.85
N ILE A 3 -2.92 8.03 -9.02
CA ILE A 3 -2.96 6.73 -8.33
C ILE A 3 -3.10 6.95 -6.83
N ILE A 4 -4.00 6.20 -6.20
CA ILE A 4 -4.19 6.22 -4.75
C ILE A 4 -3.93 4.83 -4.17
N THR A 5 -3.21 4.77 -3.05
CA THR A 5 -3.13 3.56 -2.22
C THR A 5 -3.93 3.73 -0.95
N TYR A 6 -4.69 2.72 -0.55
CA TYR A 6 -5.50 2.76 0.65
C TYR A 6 -5.70 1.38 1.29
N ASN A 7 -5.11 1.16 2.47
CA ASN A 7 -5.48 0.05 3.33
C ASN A 7 -6.87 0.32 3.96
N VAL A 8 -7.87 -0.47 3.55
CA VAL A 8 -9.28 -0.23 3.92
C VAL A 8 -9.73 -0.98 5.16
N ASN A 9 -8.89 -1.85 5.72
CA ASN A 9 -9.21 -2.68 6.88
C ASN A 9 -10.60 -3.34 6.80
N GLY A 10 -10.84 -4.01 5.68
CA GLY A 10 -12.10 -4.63 5.30
C GLY A 10 -12.93 -3.76 4.37
N LEU A 11 -12.95 -4.13 3.08
CA LEU A 11 -13.58 -3.32 2.03
C LEU A 11 -15.09 -3.14 2.23
N ARG A 12 -15.81 -4.20 2.66
CA ARG A 12 -17.26 -4.10 2.92
C ARG A 12 -17.57 -3.11 4.05
N ALA A 13 -16.73 -3.05 5.08
CA ALA A 13 -16.90 -2.11 6.17
C ALA A 13 -16.60 -0.68 5.71
N ALA A 14 -15.55 -0.49 4.91
CA ALA A 14 -15.23 0.81 4.31
C ALA A 14 -16.36 1.31 3.38
N VAL A 15 -16.97 0.42 2.59
CA VAL A 15 -18.14 0.75 1.77
C VAL A 15 -19.31 1.24 2.62
N GLY A 16 -19.62 0.55 3.73
CA GLY A 16 -20.65 1.00 4.68
C GLY A 16 -20.35 2.33 5.37
N LYS A 17 -19.11 2.83 5.30
CA LYS A 17 -18.68 4.13 5.86
C LYS A 17 -18.61 5.25 4.82
N GLY A 18 -19.00 5.01 3.57
CA GLY A 18 -19.04 6.03 2.53
C GLY A 18 -17.86 6.03 1.55
N LEU A 19 -17.12 4.91 1.44
CA LEU A 19 -15.99 4.82 0.51
C LEU A 19 -16.37 5.10 -0.96
N PRO A 20 -17.52 4.63 -1.51
CA PRO A 20 -17.92 4.97 -2.88
C PRO A 20 -18.17 6.46 -3.09
N GLU A 21 -18.79 7.15 -2.14
CA GLU A 21 -19.04 8.59 -2.18
C GLU A 21 -17.74 9.38 -2.17
N TRP A 22 -16.79 8.95 -1.34
CA TRP A 22 -15.44 9.51 -1.34
C TRP A 22 -14.70 9.24 -2.66
N LEU A 23 -14.82 8.03 -3.22
CA LEU A 23 -14.21 7.67 -4.50
C LEU A 23 -14.76 8.50 -5.66
N ALA A 24 -16.07 8.79 -5.64
CA ALA A 24 -16.73 9.65 -6.63
C ALA A 24 -16.21 11.10 -6.62
N GLN A 25 -15.69 11.57 -5.48
CA GLN A 25 -15.06 12.89 -5.36
C GLN A 25 -13.60 12.85 -5.81
N GLU A 26 -12.83 11.87 -5.33
CA GLU A 26 -11.39 11.80 -5.58
C GLU A 26 -11.01 11.33 -6.99
N GLN A 27 -11.84 10.46 -7.58
CA GLN A 27 -11.75 10.08 -8.99
C GLN A 27 -10.35 9.65 -9.49
N PRO A 28 -9.58 8.81 -8.77
CA PRO A 28 -8.29 8.34 -9.25
C PRO A 28 -8.41 7.51 -10.53
N ASP A 29 -7.38 7.49 -11.36
CA ASP A 29 -7.31 6.57 -12.49
C ASP A 29 -7.16 5.12 -12.01
N VAL A 30 -6.35 4.92 -10.96
CA VAL A 30 -6.08 3.62 -10.32
C VAL A 30 -6.17 3.76 -8.79
N LEU A 31 -6.90 2.86 -8.15
CA LEU A 31 -7.01 2.72 -6.70
C LEU A 31 -6.47 1.35 -6.26
N CYS A 32 -5.35 1.37 -5.55
CA CYS A 32 -4.74 0.20 -4.93
C CYS A 32 -5.31 0.03 -3.52
N LEU A 33 -5.95 -1.12 -3.27
CA LEU A 33 -6.54 -1.44 -1.98
C LEU A 33 -5.78 -2.56 -1.29
N GLN A 34 -5.58 -2.42 0.02
CA GLN A 34 -5.01 -3.44 0.89
C GLN A 34 -5.99 -3.82 1.99
N GLU A 35 -5.79 -5.02 2.54
CA GLU A 35 -6.61 -5.59 3.60
C GLU A 35 -8.10 -5.64 3.25
N THR A 36 -8.44 -6.11 2.05
CA THR A 36 -9.83 -6.17 1.56
C THR A 36 -10.71 -7.10 2.43
N LYS A 37 -10.12 -8.12 3.06
CA LYS A 37 -10.75 -9.10 3.97
C LYS A 37 -12.02 -9.74 3.41
N LEU A 38 -12.01 -10.06 2.13
CA LEU A 38 -13.15 -10.67 1.46
C LEU A 38 -12.71 -11.75 0.48
N GLN A 39 -13.66 -12.59 0.09
CA GLN A 39 -13.56 -13.48 -1.06
C GLN A 39 -14.25 -12.83 -2.27
N PRO A 40 -13.92 -13.21 -3.52
CA PRO A 40 -14.45 -12.56 -4.72
C PRO A 40 -15.98 -12.44 -4.75
N GLU A 41 -16.71 -13.46 -4.30
CA GLU A 41 -18.18 -13.48 -4.23
C GLU A 41 -18.79 -12.49 -3.22
N GLN A 42 -17.96 -11.89 -2.36
CA GLN A 42 -18.37 -10.88 -1.38
C GLN A 42 -18.04 -9.45 -1.84
N TYR A 43 -17.46 -9.29 -3.02
CA TYR A 43 -17.10 -7.98 -3.57
C TYR A 43 -18.37 -7.15 -3.87
N PRO A 44 -18.49 -5.91 -3.35
CA PRO A 44 -19.64 -5.06 -3.59
C PRO A 44 -19.55 -4.37 -4.96
N ALA A 45 -19.70 -5.15 -6.04
CA ALA A 45 -19.45 -4.72 -7.42
C ALA A 45 -20.25 -3.47 -7.82
N GLU A 46 -21.56 -3.46 -7.54
CA GLU A 46 -22.47 -2.36 -7.91
C GLU A 46 -21.98 -0.98 -7.44
N ALA A 47 -21.37 -0.91 -6.24
CA ALA A 47 -20.91 0.34 -5.64
C ALA A 47 -19.76 1.00 -6.43
N PHE A 48 -18.94 0.20 -7.11
CA PHE A 48 -17.76 0.67 -7.84
C PHE A 48 -17.98 0.70 -9.35
N GLU A 49 -18.73 -0.25 -9.89
CA GLU A 49 -19.09 -0.29 -11.31
C GLU A 49 -19.95 0.92 -11.71
N ALA A 50 -20.86 1.37 -10.83
CA ALA A 50 -21.64 2.59 -11.03
C ALA A 50 -20.76 3.87 -11.15
N LEU A 51 -19.53 3.82 -10.63
CA LEU A 51 -18.53 4.88 -10.72
C LEU A 51 -17.54 4.68 -11.89
N GLY A 52 -17.75 3.65 -12.71
CA GLY A 52 -16.92 3.30 -13.85
C GLY A 52 -15.64 2.53 -13.53
N TYR A 53 -15.50 1.98 -12.31
CA TYR A 53 -14.33 1.18 -11.93
C TYR A 53 -14.57 -0.30 -12.16
N LYS A 54 -13.61 -0.93 -12.84
CA LYS A 54 -13.43 -2.40 -12.84
C LYS A 54 -12.49 -2.77 -11.70
N ALA A 55 -12.62 -3.99 -11.18
CA ALA A 55 -11.79 -4.48 -10.08
C ALA A 55 -11.12 -5.81 -10.39
N TRP A 56 -9.87 -5.92 -9.96
CA TRP A 56 -9.09 -7.15 -9.94
C TRP A 56 -8.68 -7.42 -8.51
N LEU A 57 -9.03 -8.61 -7.99
CA LEU A 57 -8.91 -8.95 -6.58
C LEU A 57 -8.01 -10.16 -6.40
N PHE A 58 -7.08 -10.08 -5.46
CA PHE A 58 -6.31 -11.23 -5.00
C PHE A 58 -6.59 -11.47 -3.51
N SER A 59 -7.45 -12.45 -3.24
CA SER A 59 -7.92 -12.76 -1.90
C SER A 59 -7.02 -13.80 -1.23
N ALA A 60 -6.81 -13.68 0.08
CA ALA A 60 -6.18 -14.76 0.83
C ALA A 60 -7.06 -16.02 0.84
N GLN A 61 -6.45 -17.20 0.94
CA GLN A 61 -7.18 -18.45 1.12
C GLN A 61 -7.92 -18.48 2.47
N LYS A 62 -7.32 -17.88 3.50
CA LYS A 62 -7.98 -17.69 4.80
C LYS A 62 -9.08 -16.64 4.67
N LYS A 63 -10.34 -17.05 4.88
CA LYS A 63 -11.50 -16.15 4.83
C LYS A 63 -11.38 -15.01 5.84
N GLY A 64 -11.73 -13.79 5.41
CA GLY A 64 -11.72 -12.59 6.26
C GLY A 64 -10.32 -12.07 6.63
N TYR A 65 -9.28 -12.49 5.90
CA TYR A 65 -7.89 -12.15 6.16
C TYR A 65 -7.24 -11.49 4.94
N SER A 66 -6.37 -10.51 5.18
CA SER A 66 -5.52 -9.90 4.15
C SER A 66 -6.30 -9.51 2.88
N GLY A 67 -5.74 -9.79 1.69
CA GLY A 67 -6.32 -9.52 0.39
C GLY A 67 -5.95 -8.14 -0.13
N VAL A 68 -5.62 -8.08 -1.42
CA VAL A 68 -5.34 -6.84 -2.15
C VAL A 68 -6.26 -6.73 -3.36
N ALA A 69 -6.49 -5.51 -3.82
CA ALA A 69 -7.19 -5.27 -5.08
C ALA A 69 -6.61 -4.06 -5.81
N ILE A 70 -6.85 -4.02 -7.11
CA ILE A 70 -6.69 -2.83 -7.94
C ILE A 70 -8.05 -2.52 -8.55
N LEU A 71 -8.52 -1.29 -8.37
CA LEU A 71 -9.68 -0.73 -9.06
C LEU A 71 -9.17 0.26 -10.10
N SER A 72 -9.65 0.17 -11.33
CA SER A 72 -9.23 1.07 -12.40
C SER A 72 -10.40 1.38 -13.35
N ARG A 73 -10.43 2.61 -13.86
CA ARG A 73 -11.38 3.03 -14.90
C ARG A 73 -11.02 2.49 -16.27
N ARG A 74 -9.72 2.31 -16.51
CA ARG A 74 -9.18 1.68 -17.72
C ARG A 74 -8.85 0.22 -17.43
N GLU A 75 -9.17 -0.65 -18.37
CA GLU A 75 -8.73 -2.04 -18.33
C GLU A 75 -7.21 -2.13 -18.57
N PRO A 76 -6.42 -2.78 -17.69
CA PRO A 76 -5.01 -3.01 -17.89
C PRO A 76 -4.80 -4.04 -19.02
N ASP A 77 -3.63 -3.96 -19.64
CA ASP A 77 -3.23 -4.88 -20.71
C ASP A 77 -2.89 -6.27 -20.15
N HIS A 78 -2.41 -6.32 -18.90
CA HIS A 78 -2.13 -7.56 -18.17
C HIS A 78 -2.34 -7.37 -16.66
N VAL A 79 -2.75 -8.43 -15.98
CA VAL A 79 -2.83 -8.47 -14.50
C VAL A 79 -2.07 -9.69 -13.99
N GLU A 80 -1.11 -9.45 -13.10
CA GLU A 80 -0.34 -10.49 -12.41
C GLU A 80 -0.89 -10.67 -11.00
N TYR A 81 -1.19 -11.92 -10.63
CA TYR A 81 -1.69 -12.27 -9.29
C TYR A 81 -0.60 -12.99 -8.52
N GLY A 82 -0.16 -12.38 -7.41
CA GLY A 82 0.90 -12.94 -6.59
C GLY A 82 2.31 -12.76 -7.17
N MET A 83 3.28 -13.32 -6.46
CA MET A 83 4.70 -13.30 -6.85
C MET A 83 5.18 -14.67 -7.34
N GLY A 84 4.31 -15.69 -7.38
CA GLY A 84 4.67 -17.06 -7.69
C GLY A 84 5.33 -17.79 -6.52
N ILE A 85 5.11 -17.31 -5.29
CA ILE A 85 5.69 -17.85 -4.06
C ILE A 85 4.54 -18.27 -3.15
N GLU A 86 4.29 -19.58 -3.05
CA GLU A 86 3.07 -20.14 -2.45
C GLU A 86 2.77 -19.61 -1.04
N LYS A 87 3.77 -19.53 -0.15
CA LYS A 87 3.58 -19.05 1.23
C LYS A 87 3.06 -17.60 1.31
N TYR A 88 3.28 -16.80 0.27
CA TYR A 88 2.86 -15.41 0.13
C TYR A 88 1.54 -15.27 -0.62
N ASP A 89 1.42 -16.03 -1.70
CA ASP A 89 0.25 -16.03 -2.57
C ASP A 89 -0.98 -16.59 -1.85
N ASN A 90 -0.78 -17.52 -0.91
CA ASN A 90 -1.83 -18.00 0.01
C ASN A 90 -2.41 -16.88 0.90
N GLU A 91 -1.66 -15.80 1.14
CA GLU A 91 -2.09 -14.63 1.91
C GLU A 91 -2.61 -13.47 1.04
N GLY A 92 -2.60 -13.57 -0.29
CA GLY A 92 -3.20 -12.58 -1.19
C GLY A 92 -2.65 -11.16 -1.01
N ARG A 93 -1.32 -11.00 -1.09
CA ARG A 93 -0.62 -9.77 -0.67
C ARG A 93 -0.06 -8.90 -1.81
N PHE A 94 -0.09 -9.38 -3.03
CA PHE A 94 0.52 -8.71 -4.18
C PHE A 94 -0.36 -8.87 -5.42
N ILE A 95 -0.64 -7.76 -6.10
CA ILE A 95 -1.27 -7.76 -7.42
C ILE A 95 -0.66 -6.63 -8.26
N ARG A 96 -0.38 -6.90 -9.54
CA ARG A 96 0.14 -5.93 -10.50
C ARG A 96 -0.83 -5.75 -11.65
N ALA A 97 -1.05 -4.51 -12.07
CA ALA A 97 -1.74 -4.16 -13.30
C ALA A 97 -0.79 -3.42 -14.24
N ASP A 98 -0.68 -3.89 -15.48
CA ASP A 98 0.20 -3.33 -16.51
C ASP A 98 -0.61 -2.46 -17.49
N PHE A 99 -0.15 -1.24 -17.74
CA PHE A 99 -0.74 -0.25 -18.64
C PHE A 99 0.35 0.25 -19.60
N GLY A 100 0.49 -0.40 -20.75
CA GLY A 100 1.58 -0.17 -21.68
C GLY A 100 2.92 -0.51 -21.05
N ASP A 101 3.76 0.50 -20.86
CA ASP A 101 5.08 0.36 -20.25
C ASP A 101 5.08 0.58 -18.73
N LEU A 102 3.99 1.09 -18.16
CA LEU A 102 3.79 1.35 -16.74
C LEU A 102 3.17 0.15 -16.03
N SER A 103 3.71 -0.24 -14.88
CA SER A 103 3.08 -1.20 -13.97
C SER A 103 2.71 -0.53 -12.64
N VAL A 104 1.47 -0.72 -12.21
CA VAL A 104 0.99 -0.28 -10.89
C VAL A 104 0.75 -1.52 -10.02
N ILE A 105 1.34 -1.53 -8.83
CA ILE A 105 1.30 -2.66 -7.90
C ILE A 105 0.54 -2.24 -6.65
N SER A 106 -0.40 -3.08 -6.19
CA SER A 106 -0.95 -3.02 -4.84
C SER A 106 -0.29 -4.10 -3.98
N VAL A 107 0.41 -3.69 -2.93
CA VAL A 107 1.14 -4.59 -2.03
C VAL A 107 0.71 -4.41 -0.57
N TYR A 108 0.56 -5.50 0.15
CA TYR A 108 0.31 -5.50 1.60
C TYR A 108 1.39 -6.32 2.32
N HIS A 109 2.41 -5.63 2.82
CA HIS A 109 3.48 -6.27 3.57
C HIS A 109 2.95 -6.84 4.89
N PRO A 110 3.42 -8.02 5.33
CA PRO A 110 3.05 -8.58 6.61
C PRO A 110 3.33 -7.62 7.78
N SER A 111 2.40 -7.56 8.74
CA SER A 111 2.69 -7.00 10.06
C SER A 111 3.34 -8.08 10.94
N GLY A 112 4.39 -7.71 11.69
CA GLY A 112 5.02 -8.57 12.70
C GLY A 112 4.49 -8.37 14.12
N THR A 113 3.47 -7.52 14.28
CA THR A 113 2.91 -7.14 15.59
C THR A 113 2.28 -8.29 16.39
N SER A 114 1.99 -9.42 15.77
CA SER A 114 1.37 -10.59 16.41
C SER A 114 2.36 -11.58 17.02
N GLY A 115 3.67 -11.34 16.90
CA GLY A 115 4.72 -12.12 17.58
C GLY A 115 5.88 -12.51 16.66
N ASP A 116 6.89 -13.14 17.26
CA ASP A 116 8.19 -13.43 16.63
C ASP A 116 8.07 -14.24 15.34
N GLU A 117 7.16 -15.21 15.26
CA GLU A 117 6.93 -16.00 14.03
C GLU A 117 6.45 -15.11 12.87
N ARG A 118 5.59 -14.11 13.15
CA ARG A 118 5.11 -13.18 12.13
C ARG A 118 6.12 -12.10 11.79
N GLN A 119 6.95 -11.69 12.75
CA GLN A 119 8.09 -10.83 12.45
C GLN A 119 9.11 -11.56 11.57
N ALA A 120 9.44 -12.82 11.84
CA ALA A 120 10.34 -13.61 11.00
C ALA A 120 9.78 -13.77 9.57
N PHE A 121 8.49 -14.12 9.45
CA PHE A 121 7.81 -14.18 8.16
C PHE A 121 7.83 -12.85 7.41
N LYS A 122 7.66 -11.73 8.13
CA LYS A 122 7.78 -10.38 7.56
C LYS A 122 9.19 -10.16 6.99
N MET A 123 10.24 -10.46 7.75
CA MET A 123 11.62 -10.23 7.28
C MET A 123 11.97 -11.08 6.05
N GLU A 124 11.53 -12.35 6.00
CA GLU A 124 11.67 -13.17 4.79
C GLU A 124 10.91 -12.57 3.59
N TRP A 125 9.67 -12.14 3.82
CA TRP A 125 8.85 -11.46 2.80
C TRP A 125 9.57 -10.24 2.23
N LEU A 126 10.20 -9.43 3.09
CA LEU A 126 10.85 -8.18 2.68
C LEU A 126 12.01 -8.44 1.70
N GLU A 127 12.86 -9.43 1.97
CA GLU A 127 13.93 -9.82 1.04
C GLU A 127 13.38 -10.39 -0.27
N ASP A 128 12.42 -11.30 -0.20
CA ASP A 128 11.84 -11.93 -1.39
C ASP A 128 11.09 -10.92 -2.27
N PHE A 129 10.35 -9.99 -1.65
CA PHE A 129 9.69 -8.88 -2.34
C PHE A 129 10.71 -8.00 -3.05
N GLN A 130 11.77 -7.57 -2.36
CA GLN A 130 12.83 -6.75 -2.96
C GLN A 130 13.46 -7.45 -4.17
N ASN A 131 13.82 -8.73 -4.04
CA ASN A 131 14.37 -9.52 -5.14
C ASN A 131 13.40 -9.61 -6.32
N TYR A 132 12.12 -9.86 -6.05
CA TYR A 132 11.08 -9.94 -7.07
C TYR A 132 10.94 -8.64 -7.86
N VAL A 133 10.81 -7.49 -7.18
CA VAL A 133 10.57 -6.22 -7.87
C VAL A 133 11.81 -5.74 -8.62
N VAL A 134 13.02 -5.99 -8.10
CA VAL A 134 14.29 -5.69 -8.80
C VAL A 134 14.43 -6.53 -10.06
N GLU A 135 14.08 -7.82 -10.02
CA GLU A 135 14.07 -8.65 -11.22
C GLU A 135 13.01 -8.17 -12.23
N LEU A 136 11.79 -7.90 -11.75
CA LEU A 136 10.69 -7.39 -12.58
C LEU A 136 11.10 -6.10 -13.31
N GLN A 137 11.80 -5.19 -12.63
CA GLN A 137 12.24 -3.90 -13.19
C GLN A 137 13.06 -4.06 -14.47
N LYS A 138 13.78 -5.17 -14.65
CA LYS A 138 14.57 -5.44 -15.88
C LYS A 138 13.70 -5.53 -17.13
N SER A 139 12.45 -5.99 -16.99
CA SER A 139 11.48 -6.11 -18.09
C SER A 139 10.39 -5.03 -18.05
N ARG A 140 10.10 -4.49 -16.86
CA ARG A 140 9.11 -3.45 -16.57
C ARG A 140 9.78 -2.29 -15.83
N PRO A 141 10.49 -1.38 -16.52
CA PRO A 141 11.32 -0.37 -15.86
C PRO A 141 10.51 0.71 -15.12
N LYS A 142 9.25 0.94 -15.51
CA LYS A 142 8.36 1.95 -14.93
C LYS A 142 7.40 1.30 -13.95
N LEU A 143 7.77 1.31 -12.67
CA LEU A 143 7.00 0.71 -11.59
C LEU A 143 6.48 1.78 -10.64
N ILE A 144 5.23 1.65 -10.22
CA ILE A 144 4.64 2.36 -9.08
C ILE A 144 4.20 1.29 -8.07
N LEU A 145 4.82 1.28 -6.90
CA LEU A 145 4.59 0.33 -5.81
C LEU A 145 3.74 1.02 -4.73
N CYS A 146 2.44 0.79 -4.80
CA CYS A 146 1.46 1.32 -3.87
C CYS A 146 1.15 0.30 -2.79
N GLY A 147 1.25 0.66 -1.51
CA GLY A 147 0.87 -0.30 -0.48
C GLY A 147 1.07 0.13 0.95
N ASP A 148 0.63 -0.76 1.84
CA ASP A 148 0.94 -0.73 3.27
C ASP A 148 2.19 -1.59 3.50
N TYR A 149 3.28 -0.92 3.85
CA TYR A 149 4.60 -1.53 4.09
C TYR A 149 4.75 -2.03 5.53
N ASN A 150 3.84 -1.63 6.44
CA ASN A 150 3.96 -1.88 7.87
C ASN A 150 5.31 -1.44 8.45
N ILE A 151 5.98 -0.44 7.87
CA ILE A 151 7.30 0.07 8.31
C ILE A 151 7.33 1.59 8.20
N CYS A 152 7.73 2.27 9.28
CA CYS A 152 8.19 3.67 9.25
C CYS A 152 9.69 3.68 8.94
N HIS A 153 10.14 4.50 7.99
CA HIS A 153 11.55 4.54 7.61
C HIS A 153 12.39 5.33 8.61
N GLU A 154 12.01 6.58 8.86
CA GLU A 154 12.78 7.52 9.67
C GLU A 154 12.01 8.01 10.91
N PRO A 155 12.68 8.60 11.92
CA PRO A 155 12.01 9.14 13.10
C PRO A 155 10.91 10.17 12.80
N ILE A 156 10.99 10.88 11.67
CA ILE A 156 9.94 11.82 11.23
C ILE A 156 8.63 11.09 10.87
N ASP A 157 8.69 9.80 10.54
CA ASP A 157 7.57 9.00 10.07
C ASP A 157 6.73 8.38 11.20
N ILE A 158 7.13 8.55 12.46
CA ILE A 158 6.49 7.87 13.58
C ILE A 158 6.37 8.78 14.81
N HIS A 159 5.22 8.72 15.47
CA HIS A 159 5.07 9.31 16.80
C HIS A 159 5.90 8.56 17.85
N ASP A 160 6.67 9.30 18.66
CA ASP A 160 7.48 8.75 19.75
C ASP A 160 8.48 7.67 19.27
N PRO A 161 9.45 8.04 18.39
CA PRO A 161 10.38 7.10 17.79
C PRO A 161 11.26 6.38 18.82
N VAL A 162 11.57 7.04 19.95
CA VAL A 162 12.41 6.47 21.02
C VAL A 162 11.69 5.29 21.67
N ARG A 163 10.40 5.46 22.00
CA ARG A 163 9.60 4.40 22.63
C ARG A 163 9.28 3.26 21.67
N ASN A 164 9.11 3.57 20.38
CA ASN A 164 8.73 2.58 19.37
C ASN A 164 9.92 1.90 18.70
N ALA A 165 11.17 2.23 19.05
CA ALA A 165 12.39 1.67 18.45
C ALA A 165 12.52 0.14 18.56
N THR A 166 11.75 -0.50 19.44
CA THR A 166 11.76 -1.96 19.63
C THR A 166 10.43 -2.62 19.22
N ASN A 167 9.54 -1.89 18.55
CA ASN A 167 8.24 -2.40 18.12
C ASN A 167 8.26 -2.68 16.61
N SER A 168 7.64 -3.80 16.20
CA SER A 168 7.42 -4.10 14.78
C SER A 168 6.79 -2.91 14.06
N GLY A 169 7.39 -2.56 12.93
CA GLY A 169 7.15 -1.38 12.11
C GLY A 169 8.10 -0.20 12.37
N PHE A 170 9.00 -0.29 13.36
CA PHE A 170 10.11 0.65 13.51
C PHE A 170 11.39 0.00 14.06
N LEU A 171 11.52 -1.32 13.91
CA LEU A 171 12.72 -2.05 14.34
C LEU A 171 13.94 -1.63 13.50
N PRO A 172 15.17 -1.68 14.06
CA PRO A 172 16.38 -1.33 13.33
C PRO A 172 16.53 -2.06 11.99
N GLU A 173 16.28 -3.37 11.96
CA GLU A 173 16.37 -4.22 10.77
C GLU A 173 15.32 -3.90 9.70
N GLU A 174 14.12 -3.45 10.10
CA GLU A 174 13.08 -3.03 9.16
C GLU A 174 13.43 -1.71 8.48
N ARG A 175 13.99 -0.76 9.25
CA ARG A 175 14.48 0.52 8.71
C ARG A 175 15.70 0.33 7.83
N GLU A 176 16.60 -0.58 8.22
CA GLU A 176 17.75 -0.95 7.40
C GLU A 176 17.30 -1.54 6.06
N TRP A 177 16.28 -2.42 6.07
CA TRP A 177 15.66 -2.91 4.85
C TRP A 177 15.09 -1.77 3.99
N MET A 178 14.35 -0.81 4.58
CA MET A 178 13.85 0.35 3.84
C MET A 178 14.98 1.15 3.19
N THR A 179 16.07 1.42 3.91
CA THR A 179 17.25 2.09 3.35
C THR A 179 17.84 1.32 2.17
N ARG A 180 18.06 0.00 2.31
CA ARG A 180 18.55 -0.83 1.19
C ARG A 180 17.58 -0.87 0.01
N PHE A 181 16.28 -0.86 0.27
CA PHE A 181 15.26 -0.86 -0.76
C PHE A 181 15.29 0.44 -1.58
N LEU A 182 15.46 1.59 -0.91
CA LEU A 182 15.64 2.87 -1.58
C LEU A 182 16.96 2.95 -2.35
N ASP A 183 18.06 2.47 -1.75
CA ASP A 183 19.37 2.40 -2.39
C ASP A 183 19.39 1.48 -3.62
N ALA A 184 18.46 0.53 -3.71
CA ALA A 184 18.26 -0.33 -4.88
C ALA A 184 17.57 0.38 -6.06
N GLY A 185 17.27 1.68 -5.95
CA GLY A 185 16.69 2.49 -7.03
C GLY A 185 15.17 2.66 -6.96
N TYR A 186 14.59 2.48 -5.77
CA TYR A 186 13.21 2.88 -5.48
C TYR A 186 13.18 4.21 -4.73
N ILE A 187 12.13 4.98 -4.94
CA ILE A 187 12.00 6.34 -4.42
C ILE A 187 10.68 6.46 -3.66
N ASP A 188 10.77 6.86 -2.40
CA ASP A 188 9.63 7.35 -1.63
C ASP A 188 9.18 8.70 -2.18
N THR A 189 8.06 8.72 -2.90
CA THR A 189 7.57 9.94 -3.57
C THR A 189 7.08 11.00 -2.61
N PHE A 190 6.52 10.60 -1.46
CA PHE A 190 6.09 11.56 -0.45
C PHE A 190 7.29 12.29 0.12
N ARG A 191 8.35 11.56 0.50
CA ARG A 191 9.56 12.14 1.08
C ARG A 191 10.38 12.92 0.04
N LEU A 192 10.37 12.49 -1.23
CA LEU A 192 10.99 13.23 -2.34
C LEU A 192 10.44 14.66 -2.46
N LEU A 193 9.11 14.82 -2.37
CA LEU A 193 8.46 16.11 -2.57
C LEU A 193 8.20 16.88 -1.26
N ASN A 194 8.21 16.19 -0.11
CA ASN A 194 7.91 16.75 1.20
C ASN A 194 8.98 16.35 2.23
N PRO A 195 10.26 16.73 2.06
CA PRO A 195 11.38 16.23 2.86
C PRO A 195 11.19 16.48 4.36
N ASP A 196 10.67 17.64 4.74
CA ASP A 196 10.54 18.06 6.14
C ASP A 196 9.12 17.90 6.71
N LYS A 197 8.16 17.42 5.91
CA LYS A 197 6.76 17.32 6.34
C LYS A 197 6.56 16.08 7.19
N GLN A 198 6.01 16.26 8.38
CA GLN A 198 5.56 15.16 9.23
C GLN A 198 4.07 14.92 9.02
N GLU A 199 3.75 13.84 8.32
CA GLU A 199 2.40 13.33 8.16
C GLU A 199 2.41 11.81 8.30
N TYR A 200 1.29 11.26 8.75
CA TYR A 200 1.13 9.85 9.03
C TYR A 200 0.01 9.28 8.16
N THR A 201 0.00 7.96 8.00
CA THR A 201 -1.03 7.26 7.23
C THR A 201 -1.82 6.27 8.06
N TRP A 202 -1.37 5.95 9.28
CA TRP A 202 -2.01 5.00 10.17
C TRP A 202 -2.08 5.49 11.62
N TRP A 203 -3.19 5.16 12.29
CA TRP A 203 -3.36 5.38 13.73
C TRP A 203 -4.11 4.23 14.38
N SER A 204 -3.57 3.71 15.48
CA SER A 204 -4.28 2.72 16.29
C SER A 204 -5.67 3.20 16.73
N TYR A 205 -6.67 2.32 16.67
CA TYR A 205 -7.99 2.59 17.28
C TYR A 205 -7.91 2.79 18.80
N ARG A 206 -6.82 2.39 19.45
CA ARG A 206 -6.65 2.52 20.90
C ARG A 206 -6.26 3.95 21.29
N PHE A 207 -6.65 4.34 22.51
CA PHE A 207 -6.22 5.59 23.17
C PHE A 207 -6.50 6.89 22.41
N SER A 208 -7.43 6.86 21.44
CA SER A 208 -7.75 7.99 20.56
C SER A 208 -6.51 8.48 19.80
N ALA A 209 -5.68 7.57 19.30
CA ALA A 209 -4.40 7.90 18.66
C ALA A 209 -4.57 8.91 17.52
N ARG A 210 -5.59 8.75 16.66
CA ARG A 210 -5.88 9.69 15.56
C ARG A 210 -6.19 11.09 16.03
N ALA A 211 -7.08 11.24 17.01
CA ALA A 211 -7.44 12.54 17.60
C ALA A 211 -6.25 13.24 18.29
N LYS A 212 -5.26 12.47 18.76
CA LYS A 212 -4.03 12.98 19.40
C LYS A 212 -2.84 13.04 18.43
N ASN A 213 -3.08 12.78 17.15
CA ASN A 213 -2.08 12.63 16.09
C ASN A 213 -0.87 11.75 16.47
N LYS A 214 -1.12 10.62 17.13
CA LYS A 214 -0.12 9.61 17.48
C LYS A 214 -0.01 8.56 16.37
N GLY A 215 0.42 9.01 15.18
CA GLY A 215 0.37 8.24 13.95
C GLY A 215 1.72 7.72 13.49
N TRP A 216 1.66 6.85 12.49
CA TRP A 216 2.77 6.19 11.82
C TRP A 216 2.58 6.36 10.31
N ARG A 217 3.63 6.63 9.55
CA ARG A 217 3.60 6.65 8.07
C ARG A 217 4.11 5.30 7.58
N ILE A 218 3.17 4.44 7.22
CA ILE A 218 3.44 3.06 6.79
C ILE A 218 2.86 2.75 5.41
N ASP A 219 2.11 3.67 4.82
CA ASP A 219 1.55 3.54 3.47
C ASP A 219 2.36 4.41 2.50
N TYR A 220 2.80 3.80 1.39
CA TYR A 220 3.72 4.42 0.44
C TYR A 220 3.21 4.27 -0.99
N CYS A 221 3.49 5.30 -1.79
CA CYS A 221 3.54 5.21 -3.25
C CYS A 221 5.00 5.33 -3.65
N MET A 222 5.72 4.21 -3.73
CA MET A 222 7.11 4.23 -4.20
C MET A 222 7.17 4.13 -5.71
N VAL A 223 8.21 4.68 -6.31
CA VAL A 223 8.43 4.56 -7.76
C VAL A 223 9.83 4.07 -8.06
N SER A 224 10.00 3.37 -9.18
CA SER A 224 11.34 3.07 -9.70
C SER A 224 12.05 4.34 -10.18
N GLU A 225 13.38 4.36 -10.18
CA GLU A 225 14.17 5.52 -10.65
C GLU A 225 13.73 6.06 -12.04
N PRO A 226 13.41 5.23 -13.06
CA PRO A 226 12.92 5.73 -14.36
C PRO A 226 11.60 6.52 -14.29
N MET A 227 10.83 6.36 -13.21
CA MET A 227 9.58 7.10 -12.98
C MET A 227 9.79 8.44 -12.28
N LYS A 228 10.97 8.71 -11.71
CA LYS A 228 11.24 9.91 -10.91
C LYS A 228 10.83 11.21 -11.59
N ALA A 229 11.21 11.37 -12.86
CA ALA A 229 10.95 12.59 -13.63
C ALA A 229 9.45 12.77 -13.99
N GLN A 230 8.64 11.72 -13.85
CA GLN A 230 7.21 11.75 -14.11
C GLN A 230 6.41 12.07 -12.84
N VAL A 231 7.02 12.09 -11.65
CA VAL A 231 6.31 12.39 -10.39
C VAL A 231 6.00 13.88 -10.31
N GLU A 232 4.71 14.23 -10.38
CA GLU A 232 4.25 15.62 -10.31
C GLU A 232 3.79 16.00 -8.91
N LYS A 233 3.08 15.12 -8.21
CA LYS A 233 2.58 15.34 -6.84
C LYS A 233 2.63 14.06 -6.02
N ALA A 234 2.84 14.22 -4.71
CA ALA A 234 2.70 13.16 -3.72
C ALA A 234 2.21 13.76 -2.40
N TYR A 235 1.08 13.27 -1.90
CA TYR A 235 0.41 13.84 -0.73
C TYR A 235 -0.48 12.81 -0.03
N ILE A 236 -0.91 13.12 1.21
CA ILE A 236 -1.71 12.23 2.06
C ILE A 236 -3.10 12.85 2.31
N LEU A 237 -4.15 12.03 2.25
CA LEU A 237 -5.54 12.43 2.42
C LEU A 237 -6.05 12.13 3.84
N ASN A 238 -5.50 12.83 4.84
CA ASN A 238 -5.75 12.59 6.28
C ASN A 238 -7.21 12.68 6.73
N GLU A 239 -8.07 13.35 5.97
CA GLU A 239 -9.50 13.50 6.30
C GLU A 239 -10.33 12.24 6.01
N ALA A 240 -9.80 11.29 5.22
CA ALA A 240 -10.51 10.05 4.91
C ALA A 240 -10.50 9.07 6.11
N VAL A 241 -11.68 8.76 6.65
CA VAL A 241 -11.88 8.03 7.92
C VAL A 241 -12.61 6.68 7.76
N HIS A 242 -12.46 6.02 6.60
CA HIS A 242 -13.07 4.71 6.35
C HIS A 242 -12.32 3.56 7.06
N SER A 243 -11.07 3.79 7.42
CA SER A 243 -10.11 2.82 8.00
C SER A 243 -9.31 3.47 9.14
N ASP A 244 -8.53 2.67 9.87
CA ASP A 244 -7.43 3.16 10.73
C ASP A 244 -6.28 3.76 9.91
N HIS A 245 -6.26 3.49 8.61
CA HIS A 245 -5.42 4.20 7.66
C HIS A 245 -6.12 5.41 7.02
N CYS A 246 -5.33 6.27 6.38
CA CYS A 246 -5.77 7.22 5.37
C CYS A 246 -5.02 6.98 4.04
N PRO A 247 -5.56 7.43 2.90
CA PRO A 247 -4.96 7.20 1.60
C PRO A 247 -3.71 8.05 1.36
N ALA A 248 -2.73 7.47 0.65
CA ALA A 248 -1.61 8.19 0.06
C ALA A 248 -1.78 8.28 -1.46
N VAL A 249 -1.38 9.40 -2.04
CA VAL A 249 -1.64 9.74 -3.45
C VAL A 249 -0.32 10.03 -4.15
N ILE A 250 -0.24 9.59 -5.41
CA ILE A 250 0.75 10.04 -6.38
C ILE A 250 0.04 10.50 -7.66
N GLU A 251 0.45 11.64 -8.20
CA GLU A 251 0.11 12.07 -9.55
C GLU A 251 1.37 12.03 -10.42
N VAL A 252 1.26 11.38 -11.58
CA VAL A 252 2.33 11.31 -12.58
C VAL A 252 1.87 11.88 -13.92
N SER A 253 2.79 12.46 -14.69
CA SER A 253 2.51 13.03 -16.02
C SER A 253 1.96 12.01 -17.01
#